data_AF-A0A081K782-F1
#
_entry.id   AF-A0A081K782-F1
#
_cell.length_a   1.000
_cell.length_b   1.000
_cell.length_c   1.000
_cell.angle_alpha   90.00
_cell.angle_beta   90.00
_cell.angle_gamma   90.00
#
_symmetry.space_group_name_H-M   'P 1'
#
loop_
_entity.id
_entity.type
_entity.pdbx_description
1 polymer ?
#
loop_
_entity_poly.entity_id
_entity_poly.type
_entity_poly.pdbx_seq_one_letter_code
_entity_poly.pdbx_strand_id
1 'polypeptide(L)' 'MDFGQQLLIAFSLMLVLEGVVPFLYPQRWRQLVRQLAEIDDRQLRVAGLISMLVGVALLYLING' A
#
# COMPACT_ATOMS: atom_id res chain seq x y z
N MET A 1 11.84 -24.93 4.42
CA MET A 1 10.72 -24.07 4.04
C MET A 1 11.18 -23.29 2.83
N ASP A 2 10.70 -23.66 1.65
CA ASP A 2 11.14 -23.00 0.41
C ASP A 2 10.69 -21.54 0.42
N PHE A 3 11.57 -20.62 0.01
CA PHE A 3 11.31 -19.18 0.00
C PHE A 3 10.00 -18.82 -0.73
N GLY A 4 9.69 -19.54 -1.82
CA GLY A 4 8.43 -19.36 -2.56
C GLY A 4 7.19 -19.68 -1.72
N GLN A 5 7.27 -20.64 -0.80
CA GLN A 5 6.16 -21.00 0.08
C GLN A 5 5.92 -19.94 1.15
N GLN A 6 6.99 -19.35 1.68
CA GLN A 6 6.89 -18.22 2.62
C GLN A 6 6.30 -16.98 1.95
N LEU A 7 6.70 -16.69 0.71
CA LEU A 7 6.14 -15.58 -0.05
C LEU A 7 4.64 -15.77 -0.31
N LEU A 8 4.22 -16.98 -0.69
CA LEU A 8 2.80 -17.31 -0.89
C LEU A 8 1.98 -17.16 0.40
N ILE A 9 2.53 -17.59 1.55
CA ILE A 9 1.87 -17.45 2.85
C ILE A 9 1.75 -15.98 3.25
N ALA A 10 2.83 -15.20 3.11
CA ALA A 10 2.83 -13.78 3.41
C ALA A 10 1.83 -13.01 2.51
N PHE A 11 1.80 -13.34 1.22
CA PHE A 11 0.85 -12.76 0.27
C PHE A 11 -0.61 -13.14 0.61
N SER A 12 -0.86 -14.39 1.00
CA SER A 12 -2.19 -14.82 1.43
C SER A 12 -2.66 -14.07 2.68
N LEU A 13 -1.77 -13.87 3.67
CA LEU A 13 -2.08 -13.10 4.87
C LEU A 13 -2.33 -11.62 4.56
N MET A 14 -1.54 -11.04 3.66
CA MET A 14 -1.76 -9.68 3.16
C MET A 14 -3.16 -9.54 2.55
N LEU A 15 -3.57 -10.46 1.67
CA LEU A 15 -4.91 -10.45 1.07
C LEU A 15 -6.02 -10.59 2.11
N VAL A 16 -5.84 -11.45 3.11
CA VAL A 16 -6.81 -11.59 4.21
C VAL A 16 -6.93 -10.27 4.98
N LEU A 17 -5.81 -9.63 5.33
CA LEU A 17 -5.82 -8.35 6.05
C LEU A 17 -6.44 -7.23 5.19
N GLU A 18 -6.10 -7.18 3.91
CA GLU A 18 -6.61 -6.18 2.97
C GLU A 18 -8.12 -6.37 2.70
N GLY A 19 -8.63 -7.61 2.77
CA GLY A 19 -10.04 -7.95 2.63
C GLY A 19 -10.87 -7.81 3.92
N VAL A 20 -10.25 -7.94 5.08
CA VAL A 20 -10.91 -7.80 6.40
C VAL A 20 -11.50 -6.40 6.60
N VAL A 21 -10.76 -5.35 6.21
CA VAL A 21 -11.20 -3.94 6.35
C VAL A 21 -12.45 -3.62 5.50
N PRO A 22 -12.49 -3.90 4.18
CA PRO A 22 -13.69 -3.69 3.37
C PRO A 22 -14.85 -4.61 3.77
N PHE A 23 -14.58 -5.80 4.32
CA PHE A 23 -15.62 -6.72 4.79
C PHE A 23 -16.29 -6.25 6.10
N LEU A 24 -15.50 -5.81 7.09
CA LEU A 24 -16.01 -5.32 8.37
C LEU A 24 -16.62 -3.92 8.29
N TYR A 25 -16.01 -3.02 7.51
CA TYR A 25 -16.41 -1.61 7.43
C TYR A 25 -16.51 -1.09 5.98
N PRO A 26 -17.44 -1.62 5.18
CA PRO A 26 -17.55 -1.27 3.76
C PRO A 26 -17.86 0.22 3.51
N GLN A 27 -18.61 0.90 4.38
CA GLN A 27 -18.88 2.33 4.22
C GLN A 27 -17.63 3.18 4.45
N ARG A 28 -16.85 2.90 5.50
CA ARG A 28 -15.62 3.64 5.82
C ARG A 28 -14.58 3.44 4.72
N TRP A 29 -14.39 2.20 4.26
CA TRP A 29 -13.50 1.90 3.14
C TRP A 29 -13.89 2.70 1.89
N ARG A 30 -15.17 2.71 1.53
CA ARG A 30 -15.67 3.46 0.36
C ARG A 30 -15.48 4.97 0.50
N GLN A 31 -15.62 5.52 1.71
CA GLN A 31 -15.36 6.93 1.98
C GLN A 31 -13.87 7.25 1.82
N LEU A 32 -12.97 6.41 2.33
CA LEU A 32 -11.52 6.58 2.14
C LEU A 32 -11.16 6.57 0.65
N VAL A 33 -11.65 5.59 -0.10
CA VAL A 33 -11.41 5.51 -1.55
C VAL A 33 -11.99 6.72 -2.29
N ARG A 34 -13.17 7.22 -1.90
CA ARG A 34 -13.73 8.44 -2.48
C ARG A 34 -12.90 9.68 -2.17
N GLN A 35 -12.43 9.82 -0.93
CA GLN A 35 -11.53 10.92 -0.56
C GLN A 35 -10.24 10.86 -1.39
N LEU A 36 -9.68 9.67 -1.60
CA LEU A 36 -8.53 9.49 -2.50
C LEU A 36 -8.87 9.81 -3.96
N ALA A 37 -10.07 9.48 -4.44
CA ALA A 37 -10.52 9.78 -5.80
C ALA A 37 -10.86 11.27 -6.00
N GLU A 38 -11.17 12.00 -4.94
CA GLU A 38 -11.36 13.45 -4.94
C GLU A 38 -10.03 14.22 -4.93
N ILE A 39 -8.92 13.56 -4.60
CA ILE A 39 -7.58 14.16 -4.72
C ILE A 39 -7.25 14.33 -6.20
N ASP A 40 -6.85 15.54 -6.59
CA ASP A 40 -6.40 15.84 -7.94
C ASP A 40 -5.29 14.89 -8.41
N ASP A 41 -5.37 14.45 -9.67
CA ASP A 41 -4.35 13.59 -10.32
C ASP A 41 -2.93 14.14 -10.21
N ARG A 42 -2.79 15.47 -10.12
CA ARG A 42 -1.50 16.14 -9.93
C ARG A 42 -0.95 15.92 -8.52
N GLN A 43 -1.80 16.02 -7.49
CA GLN A 43 -1.40 15.78 -6.10
C GLN A 43 -1.06 14.30 -5.89
N LEU A 44 -1.85 13.39 -6.46
CA LEU A 44 -1.56 11.95 -6.46
C LEU A 44 -0.20 11.63 -7.08
N ARG A 45 0.11 12.21 -8.24
CA ARG A 45 1.42 12.05 -8.89
C ARG A 45 2.57 12.60 -8.05
N VAL A 46 2.41 13.77 -7.44
CA VAL A 46 3.45 14.37 -6.59
C VAL A 46 3.66 13.56 -5.32
N ALA A 47 2.58 13.10 -4.66
CA ALA A 47 2.67 12.21 -3.51
C ALA A 47 3.39 10.89 -3.86
N GLY A 48 3.09 10.32 -5.03
CA GLY A 48 3.79 9.15 -5.57
C GLY A 48 5.28 9.40 -5.82
N LEU A 49 5.63 10.55 -6.42
CA LEU A 49 7.03 10.95 -6.63
C LEU A 49 7.79 11.14 -5.31
N ILE A 50 7.18 11.80 -4.34
CA ILE A 50 7.78 11.99 -3.00
C ILE A 50 7.99 10.62 -2.34
N SER A 51 6.98 9.74 -2.37
CA SER A 51 7.09 8.37 -1.86
C SER A 51 8.24 7.59 -2.51
N MET A 52 8.36 7.64 -3.84
CA MET A 52 9.47 7.00 -4.57
C MET A 52 10.83 7.57 -4.15
N LEU A 53 10.96 8.90 -4.06
CA LEU A 53 12.20 9.55 -3.64
C LEU A 53 12.58 9.19 -2.21
N VAL A 54 11.62 9.19 -1.29
CA VAL A 54 11.85 8.78 0.11
C VAL A 54 12.25 7.31 0.19
N GLY A 55 11.61 6.43 -0.59
CA GLY A 55 11.96 5.02 -0.67
C GLY A 55 13.38 4.80 -1.17
N VAL A 56 13.78 5.50 -2.24
CA VAL A 56 15.15 5.45 -2.77
C VAL A 56 16.14 6.02 -1.76
N ALA A 57 15.82 7.14 -1.10
CA ALA A 57 16.68 7.75 -0.10
C ALA A 57 16.90 6.83 1.11
N LEU A 58 15.83 6.20 1.63
CA LEU A 58 15.93 5.22 2.72
C LEU A 58 16.74 3.99 2.31
N LEU A 59 16.55 3.50 1.08
CA LEU A 59 17.30 2.35 0.58
C LEU A 59 18.79 2.69 0.44
N TYR A 60 19.11 3.91 0.00
CA TYR A 60 20.48 4.41 -0.05
C TYR A 60 21.08 4.61 1.36
N LEU A 61 20.26 5.02 2.33
CA LEU A 61 20.70 5.22 3.73
C LEU A 61 20.94 3.91 4.48
N ILE A 62 20.15 2.86 4.20
CA ILE A 62 20.25 1.54 4.85
C ILE A 62 21.34 0.69 4.18
N ASN A 63 21.55 0.86 2.88
CA ASN A 63 22.50 0.08 2.09
C ASN A 63 23.84 0.81 1.83
N GLY A 64 24.04 1.97 2.47
CA GLY A 64 25.22 2.81 2.38
C GLY A 64 26.07 2.80 3.64
#